data_AF-A0A933JV57-F1
#
_entry.id   AF-A0A933JV57-F1
#
_cell.length_a   1.000
_cell.length_b   1.000
_cell.length_c   1.000
_cell.angle_alpha   90.00
_cell.angle_beta   90.00
_cell.angle_gamma   90.00
#
_symmetry.space_group_name_H-M   'P 1'
#
loop_
_entity.id
_entity.type
_entity.pdbx_description
1 polymer ?
#
loop_
_entity_poly.entity_id
_entity_poly.type
_entity_poly.pdbx_seq_one_letter_code
_entity_poly.pdbx_strand_id
1 'polypeptide(L)'
;MPAAIDTLMEEHRLFERLFGAFDAWTDSIGSRDEAANRESLAYFVSFVRGFADRIHHGKEEDIVFVTLAEQGFPTEDGPIAMMLYEHAQGREMLSAIEAIATLDRVWSSDDRETLVELVEQLDELLRQHIRKEEEILFRMAAERVPPNVMDQITARCDERDRASDEERSRLEALAEKLIATYA
;
A
#
# COMPACT_ATOMS: atom_id res chain seq x y z
N MET A 1 -16.22 -4.43 -12.42
CA MET A 1 -15.08 -4.55 -13.35
C MET A 1 -14.79 -6.05 -13.48
N PRO A 2 -13.68 -6.53 -14.07
CA PRO A 2 -13.22 -7.90 -13.82
C PRO A 2 -12.95 -8.12 -12.32
N ALA A 3 -13.22 -9.32 -11.80
CA ALA A 3 -13.21 -9.60 -10.36
C ALA A 3 -11.85 -9.29 -9.68
N ALA A 4 -10.72 -9.70 -10.28
CA ALA A 4 -9.39 -9.37 -9.77
C ALA A 4 -9.16 -7.86 -9.58
N ILE A 5 -9.65 -7.03 -10.51
CA ILE A 5 -9.52 -5.58 -10.43
C ILE A 5 -10.42 -5.04 -9.32
N ASP A 6 -11.66 -5.52 -9.21
CA ASP A 6 -12.57 -5.11 -8.14
C ASP A 6 -11.96 -5.42 -6.76
N THR A 7 -11.29 -6.56 -6.58
CA THR A 7 -10.57 -6.90 -5.33
C THR A 7 -9.42 -5.92 -5.03
N LEU A 8 -8.59 -5.57 -6.01
CA LEU A 8 -7.49 -4.60 -5.80
C LEU A 8 -8.04 -3.21 -5.43
N MET A 9 -9.12 -2.79 -6.09
CA MET A 9 -9.80 -1.53 -5.75
C MET A 9 -10.44 -1.55 -4.35
N GLU A 10 -10.92 -2.70 -3.88
CA GLU A 10 -11.40 -2.84 -2.50
C GLU A 10 -10.26 -2.70 -1.48
N GLU A 11 -9.07 -3.20 -1.81
CA GLU A 11 -7.86 -3.01 -1.01
C GLU A 11 -7.40 -1.55 -0.97
N HIS A 12 -7.46 -0.85 -2.11
CA HIS A 12 -7.20 0.58 -2.17
C HIS A 12 -8.08 1.39 -1.23
N ARG A 13 -9.38 1.07 -1.15
CA ARG A 13 -10.29 1.75 -0.22
C ARG A 13 -9.89 1.58 1.25
N LEU A 14 -9.29 0.44 1.61
CA LEU A 14 -8.74 0.24 2.95
C LEU A 14 -7.50 1.13 3.14
N PHE A 15 -6.63 1.23 2.13
CA PHE A 15 -5.46 2.11 2.16
C PHE A 15 -5.84 3.58 2.33
N GLU A 16 -6.77 4.08 1.54
CA GLU A 16 -7.21 5.48 1.61
C GLU A 16 -7.77 5.85 2.99
N ARG A 17 -8.53 4.94 3.62
CA ARG A 17 -9.04 5.11 4.98
C ARG A 17 -7.90 5.09 6.00
N LEU A 18 -6.95 4.18 5.85
CA LEU A 18 -5.79 4.09 6.74
C LEU A 18 -4.88 5.30 6.61
N PHE A 19 -4.70 5.86 5.42
CA PHE A 19 -3.90 7.06 5.24
C PHE A 19 -4.49 8.25 5.98
N GLY A 20 -5.82 8.43 5.94
CA GLY A 20 -6.46 9.45 6.78
C GLY A 20 -6.20 9.26 8.28
N ALA A 21 -6.10 8.00 8.74
CA ALA A 21 -5.71 7.69 10.11
C ALA A 21 -4.22 7.97 10.37
N PHE A 22 -3.36 7.78 9.37
CA PHE A 22 -1.93 8.06 9.46
C PHE A 22 -1.67 9.58 9.56
N ASP A 23 -2.38 10.36 8.74
CA ASP A 23 -2.35 11.84 8.74
C ASP A 23 -2.78 12.41 10.10
N ALA A 24 -3.91 11.91 10.64
CA ALA A 24 -4.39 12.32 11.96
C ALA A 24 -3.43 11.90 13.09
N TRP A 25 -2.72 10.78 12.94
CA TRP A 25 -1.66 10.42 13.87
C TRP A 25 -0.47 11.38 13.78
N THR A 26 0.00 11.74 12.58
CA THR A 26 1.08 12.71 12.40
C THR A 26 0.73 14.09 12.98
N ASP A 27 -0.52 14.55 12.83
CA ASP A 27 -1.00 15.80 13.42
C ASP A 27 -0.95 15.79 14.96
N SER A 28 -1.17 14.62 15.57
CA SER A 28 -1.22 14.47 17.02
C SER A 28 0.12 14.06 17.65
N ILE A 29 1.15 13.77 16.85
CA ILE A 29 2.41 13.15 17.31
C ILE A 29 3.12 13.96 18.40
N GLY A 30 3.08 15.30 18.33
CA GLY A 30 3.71 16.18 19.32
C GLY A 30 3.00 16.25 20.68
N SER A 31 1.74 15.79 20.74
CA SER A 31 0.89 15.88 21.94
C SER A 31 0.77 14.57 22.72
N ARG A 32 1.22 13.46 22.14
CA ARG A 32 1.09 12.10 22.68
C ARG A 32 2.36 11.66 23.38
N ASP A 33 2.21 10.67 24.28
CA ASP A 33 3.35 10.01 24.89
C ASP A 33 4.20 9.29 23.83
N GLU A 34 5.52 9.35 23.99
CA GLU A 34 6.51 8.79 23.07
C GLU A 34 6.31 7.28 22.85
N ALA A 35 5.96 6.51 23.89
CA ALA A 35 5.76 5.07 23.77
C ALA A 35 4.50 4.77 22.93
N ALA A 36 3.43 5.55 23.13
CA ALA A 36 2.20 5.44 22.33
C ALA A 36 2.45 5.79 20.85
N ASN A 37 3.28 6.80 20.58
CA ASN A 37 3.67 7.16 19.22
C ASN A 37 4.47 6.06 18.53
N ARG A 38 5.46 5.47 19.21
CA ARG A 38 6.26 4.36 18.69
C ARG A 38 5.43 3.13 18.41
N GLU A 39 4.52 2.78 19.32
CA GLU A 39 3.59 1.66 19.11
C GLU A 39 2.72 1.90 17.86
N SER A 40 2.16 3.11 17.73
CA SER A 40 1.30 3.46 16.61
C SER A 40 2.07 3.41 15.28
N LEU A 41 3.27 3.99 15.24
CA LEU A 41 4.13 3.93 14.07
C LEU A 41 4.48 2.49 13.69
N ALA A 42 4.82 1.64 14.67
CA ALA A 42 5.10 0.23 14.42
C ALA A 42 3.89 -0.51 13.82
N TYR A 43 2.67 -0.16 14.23
CA TYR A 43 1.45 -0.72 13.65
C TYR A 43 1.19 -0.23 12.22
N PHE A 44 1.35 1.07 11.94
CA PHE A 44 1.25 1.59 10.57
C PHE A 44 2.28 0.92 9.66
N VAL A 45 3.54 0.88 10.07
CA VAL A 45 4.62 0.22 9.33
C VAL A 45 4.31 -1.26 9.10
N SER A 46 3.85 -1.98 10.13
CA SER A 46 3.48 -3.39 10.00
C SER A 46 2.37 -3.60 8.98
N PHE A 47 1.40 -2.69 8.90
CA PHE A 47 0.35 -2.76 7.89
C PHE A 47 0.90 -2.46 6.50
N VAL A 48 1.63 -1.36 6.30
CA VAL A 48 2.12 -0.98 4.96
C VAL A 48 3.07 -2.05 4.42
N ARG A 49 4.00 -2.55 5.25
CA ARG A 49 4.93 -3.63 4.87
C ARG A 49 4.22 -4.96 4.64
N GLY A 50 3.27 -5.30 5.50
CA GLY A 50 2.58 -6.59 5.46
C GLY A 50 1.54 -6.68 4.36
N PHE A 51 0.64 -5.71 4.31
CA PHE A 51 -0.53 -5.72 3.45
C PHE A 51 -0.27 -4.99 2.13
N ALA A 52 0.07 -3.70 2.18
CA ALA A 52 0.24 -2.91 0.95
C ALA A 52 1.37 -3.46 0.08
N ASP A 53 2.54 -3.76 0.66
CA ASP A 53 3.68 -4.28 -0.10
C ASP A 53 3.56 -5.79 -0.38
N ARG A 54 3.58 -6.66 0.63
CA ARG A 54 3.68 -8.12 0.37
C ARG A 54 2.42 -8.76 -0.21
N ILE A 55 1.24 -8.33 0.22
CA ILE A 55 -0.04 -8.91 -0.22
C ILE A 55 -0.51 -8.23 -1.50
N HIS A 56 -0.68 -6.90 -1.46
CA HIS A 56 -1.29 -6.15 -2.54
C HIS A 56 -0.34 -5.92 -3.72
N HIS A 57 0.79 -5.22 -3.55
CA HIS A 57 1.78 -5.10 -4.62
C HIS A 57 2.31 -6.47 -5.05
N GLY A 58 2.36 -7.44 -4.13
CA GLY A 58 2.67 -8.83 -4.48
C GLY A 58 1.72 -9.45 -5.52
N LYS A 59 0.42 -9.16 -5.47
CA LYS A 59 -0.51 -9.57 -6.53
C LYS A 59 -0.23 -8.82 -7.82
N GLU A 60 0.04 -7.53 -7.73
CA GLU A 60 0.29 -6.70 -8.88
C GLU A 60 1.57 -7.09 -9.61
N GLU A 61 2.71 -7.06 -8.91
CA GLU A 61 4.03 -7.35 -9.47
C GLU A 61 4.14 -8.81 -9.95
N ASP A 62 3.69 -9.80 -9.17
CA ASP A 62 3.93 -11.22 -9.49
C ASP A 62 2.86 -11.85 -10.39
N ILE A 63 1.67 -11.25 -10.46
CA ILE A 63 0.52 -11.84 -11.17
C ILE A 63 -0.01 -10.88 -12.22
N VAL A 64 -0.50 -9.70 -11.83
CA VAL A 64 -1.19 -8.79 -12.75
C VAL A 64 -0.24 -8.26 -13.80
N PHE A 65 0.84 -7.58 -13.40
CA PHE A 65 1.78 -6.92 -14.30
C PHE A 65 2.50 -7.92 -15.19
N VAL A 66 2.89 -9.09 -14.66
CA VAL A 66 3.43 -10.20 -15.47
C VAL A 66 2.44 -10.63 -16.54
N THR A 67 1.18 -10.85 -16.17
CA THR A 67 0.16 -11.29 -17.14
C THR A 67 -0.16 -10.19 -18.16
N LEU A 68 -0.21 -8.93 -17.74
CA LEU A 68 -0.40 -7.79 -18.65
C LEU A 68 0.75 -7.65 -19.64
N ALA A 69 1.99 -7.89 -19.20
CA ALA A 69 3.15 -7.91 -20.08
C ALA A 69 3.04 -9.01 -21.15
N GLU A 70 2.57 -10.20 -20.77
CA GLU A 70 2.27 -11.30 -21.72
C GLU A 70 1.14 -10.93 -22.71
N GLN A 71 0.23 -10.05 -22.32
CA GLN A 71 -0.80 -9.47 -23.20
C GLN A 71 -0.31 -8.26 -24.03
N GLY A 72 0.99 -7.94 -23.97
CA GLY A 72 1.62 -6.91 -24.80
C GLY A 72 1.63 -5.51 -24.19
N PHE A 73 1.42 -5.37 -22.88
CA PHE A 73 1.67 -4.11 -22.19
C PHE A 73 3.19 -3.92 -22.01
N PRO A 74 3.74 -2.71 -22.27
CA PRO A 74 5.15 -2.45 -22.09
C PRO A 74 5.53 -2.44 -20.60
N THR A 75 6.72 -2.96 -20.29
CA THR A 75 7.30 -3.02 -18.93
C THR A 75 8.46 -2.06 -18.71
N GLU A 76 9.07 -1.56 -19.79
CA GLU A 76 10.20 -0.61 -19.74
C GLU A 76 9.73 0.85 -19.82
N ASP A 77 8.50 1.07 -20.27
CA ASP A 77 7.82 2.36 -20.28
C ASP A 77 6.31 2.19 -20.02
N GLY A 78 5.60 3.30 -19.95
CA GLY A 78 4.16 3.30 -19.76
C GLY A 78 3.72 2.96 -18.32
N PRO A 79 2.44 2.57 -18.15
CA PRO A 79 1.84 2.47 -16.82
C PRO A 79 2.50 1.42 -15.91
N ILE A 80 2.85 0.23 -16.41
CA ILE A 80 3.48 -0.82 -15.58
C ILE A 80 4.84 -0.35 -15.07
N ALA A 81 5.67 0.23 -15.94
CA ALA A 81 6.98 0.77 -15.54
C ALA A 81 6.85 1.86 -14.46
N MET A 82 5.83 2.73 -14.58
CA MET A 82 5.53 3.75 -13.59
C MET A 82 5.11 3.14 -12.25
N MET A 83 4.23 2.13 -12.25
CA MET A 83 3.79 1.50 -10.99
C MET A 83 4.96 0.82 -10.26
N LEU A 84 5.79 0.07 -10.98
CA LEU A 84 6.99 -0.56 -10.41
C LEU A 84 7.98 0.46 -9.84
N TYR A 85 8.16 1.58 -10.54
CA TYR A 85 9.01 2.67 -10.06
C TYR A 85 8.48 3.24 -8.74
N GLU A 86 7.17 3.48 -8.65
CA GLU A 86 6.57 4.04 -7.43
C GLU A 86 6.49 3.05 -6.28
N HIS A 87 6.29 1.75 -6.54
CA HIS A 87 6.43 0.72 -5.51
C HIS A 87 7.83 0.77 -4.89
N ALA A 88 8.88 0.92 -5.71
CA ALA A 88 10.24 1.05 -5.21
C ALA A 88 10.43 2.33 -4.37
N GLN A 89 9.92 3.47 -4.84
CA GLN A 89 9.96 4.73 -4.08
C GLN A 89 9.22 4.62 -2.73
N GLY A 90 8.02 4.03 -2.72
CA GLY A 90 7.25 3.81 -1.49
C GLY A 90 7.99 2.91 -0.50
N ARG A 91 8.66 1.85 -0.99
CA ARG A 91 9.51 0.99 -0.16
C ARG A 91 10.71 1.74 0.44
N GLU A 92 11.32 2.66 -0.29
CA GLU A 92 12.41 3.51 0.20
C GLU A 92 11.94 4.46 1.30
N MET A 93 10.82 5.16 1.08
CA MET A 93 10.21 6.05 2.08
C MET A 93 9.84 5.31 3.36
N LEU A 94 9.20 4.14 3.24
CA LEU A 94 8.85 3.30 4.38
C LEU A 94 10.10 2.84 5.17
N SER A 95 11.20 2.56 4.47
CA SER A 95 12.47 2.19 5.11
C SER A 95 13.10 3.37 5.87
N ALA A 96 12.96 4.60 5.37
CA ALA A 96 13.37 5.80 6.09
C ALA A 96 12.52 6.05 7.35
N ILE A 97 11.21 5.82 7.26
CA ILE A 97 10.30 5.89 8.41
C ILE A 97 10.69 4.85 9.48
N GLU A 98 10.97 3.61 9.08
CA GLU A 98 11.44 2.54 9.98
C GLU A 98 12.76 2.89 10.67
N ALA A 99 13.68 3.58 9.98
CA ALA A 99 14.93 4.02 10.56
C ALA A 99 14.73 5.00 11.73
N ILE A 100 13.75 5.90 11.63
CA ILE A 100 13.37 6.80 12.74
C ILE A 100 12.71 5.99 13.87
N ALA A 101 11.85 5.03 13.51
CA ALA A 101 11.13 4.19 14.47
C ALA A 101 12.07 3.39 15.39
N THR A 102 13.24 3.00 14.88
CA THR A 102 14.21 2.15 15.56
C THR A 102 15.28 2.92 16.35
N LEU A 103 15.22 4.25 16.39
CA LEU A 103 16.13 5.06 17.19
C LEU A 103 16.02 4.73 18.69
N ASP A 104 17.14 4.37 19.31
CA ASP A 104 17.26 4.09 20.75
C ASP A 104 17.49 5.37 21.57
N ARG A 105 16.60 6.35 21.38
CA ARG A 105 16.54 7.62 22.10
C ARG A 105 15.17 8.25 21.90
N VAL A 106 14.74 9.13 22.80
CA VAL A 106 13.54 9.94 22.59
C VAL A 106 13.67 10.71 21.28
N TRP A 107 12.62 10.71 20.47
CA TRP A 107 12.57 11.50 19.24
C TRP A 107 12.74 12.99 19.58
N SER A 108 13.62 13.67 18.84
CA SER A 108 13.76 15.12 18.90
C SER A 108 12.57 15.78 18.20
N SER A 109 12.51 17.12 18.21
CA SER A 109 11.59 17.85 17.35
C SER A 109 11.87 17.56 15.87
N ASP A 110 13.14 17.59 15.48
CA ASP A 110 13.59 17.31 14.10
C ASP A 110 13.24 15.90 13.62
N ASP A 111 13.33 14.87 14.49
CA ASP A 111 12.93 13.51 14.12
C ASP A 111 11.42 13.43 13.85
N ARG A 112 10.61 14.12 14.67
CA ARG A 112 9.15 14.17 14.48
C ARG A 112 8.79 14.93 13.21
N GLU A 113 9.45 16.05 12.95
CA GLU A 113 9.25 16.83 11.71
C GLU A 113 9.61 15.99 10.48
N THR A 114 10.78 15.34 10.49
CA THR A 114 11.20 14.44 9.39
C THR A 114 10.21 13.29 9.19
N LEU A 115 9.69 12.72 10.28
CA LEU A 115 8.71 11.64 10.23
C LEU A 115 7.37 12.11 9.63
N VAL A 116 6.89 13.31 9.99
CA VAL A 116 5.71 13.92 9.38
C VAL A 116 5.94 14.13 7.89
N GLU A 117 7.05 14.74 7.49
CA GLU A 117 7.38 14.97 6.08
C GLU A 117 7.45 13.67 5.26
N LEU A 118 8.03 12.60 5.81
CA LEU A 118 8.12 11.31 5.14
C LEU A 118 6.76 10.65 4.98
N VAL A 119 5.89 10.74 5.99
CA VAL A 119 4.53 10.19 5.94
C VAL A 119 3.67 10.97 4.93
N GLU A 120 3.74 12.30 4.93
CA GLU A 120 3.03 13.13 3.95
C GLU A 120 3.47 12.82 2.51
N GLN A 121 4.78 12.64 2.28
CA GLN A 121 5.31 12.25 0.97
C GLN A 121 4.84 10.85 0.55
N LEU A 122 4.81 9.90 1.49
CA LEU A 122 4.33 8.55 1.23
C LEU A 122 2.83 8.55 0.92
N ASP A 123 2.02 9.29 1.68
CA ASP A 123 0.58 9.41 1.43
C ASP A 123 0.30 10.01 0.04
N GLU A 124 0.93 11.14 -0.28
CA GLU A 124 0.74 11.78 -1.59
C GLU A 124 1.15 10.85 -2.74
N LEU A 125 2.29 10.14 -2.60
CA LEU A 125 2.73 9.14 -3.57
C LEU A 125 1.66 8.06 -3.76
N LEU A 126 1.17 7.46 -2.66
CA LEU A 126 0.24 6.33 -2.72
C LEU A 126 -1.15 6.75 -3.25
N ARG A 127 -1.64 7.96 -2.92
CA ARG A 127 -2.88 8.48 -3.50
C ARG A 127 -2.77 8.72 -5.00
N GLN A 128 -1.65 9.26 -5.47
CA GLN A 128 -1.41 9.42 -6.90
C GLN A 128 -1.24 8.08 -7.60
N HIS A 129 -0.58 7.13 -6.94
CA HIS A 129 -0.37 5.77 -7.41
C HIS A 129 -1.70 5.04 -7.65
N ILE A 130 -2.55 4.96 -6.63
CA ILE A 130 -3.89 4.35 -6.68
C ILE A 130 -4.71 4.94 -7.84
N ARG A 131 -4.70 6.27 -8.02
CA ARG A 131 -5.41 6.92 -9.14
C ARG A 131 -4.89 6.47 -10.49
N LYS A 132 -3.57 6.34 -10.67
CA LYS A 132 -2.99 5.89 -11.94
C LYS A 132 -3.35 4.43 -12.22
N GLU A 133 -3.41 3.59 -11.21
CA GLU A 133 -3.86 2.22 -11.37
C GLU A 133 -5.33 2.17 -11.77
N GLU A 134 -6.21 2.77 -10.96
CA GLU A 134 -7.66 2.67 -11.15
C GLU A 134 -8.17 3.38 -12.40
N GLU A 135 -7.62 4.56 -12.71
CA GLU A 135 -8.11 5.39 -13.81
C GLU A 135 -7.41 5.09 -15.14
N ILE A 136 -6.21 4.52 -15.12
CA ILE A 136 -5.41 4.26 -16.32
C ILE A 136 -5.16 2.77 -16.51
N LEU A 137 -4.31 2.16 -15.67
CA LEU A 137 -3.82 0.80 -15.90
C LEU A 137 -4.94 -0.24 -15.88
N PHE A 138 -5.79 -0.22 -14.85
CA PHE A 138 -6.90 -1.17 -14.68
C PHE A 138 -7.98 -0.97 -15.74
N ARG A 139 -8.25 0.26 -16.20
CA ARG A 139 -9.17 0.50 -17.33
C ARG A 139 -8.60 -0.05 -18.63
N MET A 140 -7.33 0.22 -18.91
CA MET A 140 -6.65 -0.35 -20.08
C MET A 140 -6.66 -1.88 -20.04
N ALA A 141 -6.41 -2.48 -18.88
CA ALA A 141 -6.47 -3.93 -18.69
C ALA A 141 -7.88 -4.48 -18.97
N ALA A 142 -8.91 -3.88 -18.37
CA ALA A 142 -10.30 -4.29 -18.55
C ALA A 142 -10.78 -4.20 -20.01
N GLU A 143 -10.26 -3.24 -20.78
CA GLU A 143 -10.62 -3.06 -22.20
C GLU A 143 -9.84 -4.00 -23.15
N ARG A 144 -8.57 -4.27 -22.86
CA ARG A 144 -7.66 -4.94 -23.83
C ARG A 144 -7.40 -6.41 -23.53
N VAL A 145 -7.58 -6.85 -22.28
CA VAL A 145 -7.27 -8.22 -21.87
C VAL A 145 -8.47 -9.13 -22.12
N PRO A 146 -8.29 -10.29 -22.78
CA PRO A 146 -9.38 -11.23 -23.01
C PRO A 146 -10.01 -11.71 -21.69
N PRO A 147 -11.35 -11.92 -21.63
CA PRO A 147 -12.02 -12.34 -20.39
C PRO A 147 -11.43 -13.61 -19.76
N ASN A 148 -11.07 -14.60 -20.57
CA ASN A 148 -10.47 -15.85 -20.08
C ASN A 148 -9.08 -15.66 -19.45
N VAL A 149 -8.37 -14.57 -19.79
CA VAL A 149 -7.09 -14.21 -19.16
C VAL A 149 -7.36 -13.47 -17.85
N MET A 150 -8.36 -12.58 -17.81
CA MET A 150 -8.79 -11.94 -16.56
C MET A 150 -9.29 -12.95 -15.51
N ASP A 151 -9.98 -14.01 -15.93
CA ASP A 151 -10.39 -15.11 -15.06
C ASP A 151 -9.17 -15.85 -14.48
N GLN A 152 -8.09 -16.01 -15.25
CA GLN A 152 -6.84 -16.61 -14.77
C GLN A 152 -6.13 -15.71 -13.76
N ILE A 153 -6.10 -14.40 -13.99
CA ILE A 153 -5.57 -13.43 -13.02
C ILE A 153 -6.36 -13.54 -11.71
N THR A 154 -7.69 -13.56 -11.79
CA THR A 154 -8.58 -13.69 -10.62
C THR A 154 -8.25 -14.97 -9.84
N ALA A 155 -8.21 -16.12 -10.51
CA ALA A 155 -7.92 -17.39 -9.84
C ALA A 155 -6.55 -17.42 -9.13
N ARG A 156 -5.51 -16.82 -9.75
CA ARG A 156 -4.17 -16.72 -9.17
C ARG A 156 -4.12 -15.75 -7.98
N CYS A 157 -4.80 -14.61 -8.07
CA CYS A 157 -4.93 -13.67 -6.95
C CYS A 157 -5.63 -14.34 -5.76
N ASP A 158 -6.76 -15.02 -6.00
CA ASP A 158 -7.47 -15.73 -4.93
C ASP A 158 -6.63 -16.84 -4.30
N GLU A 159 -5.82 -17.55 -5.10
CA GLU A 159 -4.89 -18.57 -4.58
C GLU A 159 -3.83 -17.96 -3.66
N ARG A 160 -3.25 -16.83 -4.07
CA ARG A 160 -2.30 -16.09 -3.23
C ARG A 160 -2.96 -15.60 -1.93
N ASP A 161 -4.16 -15.02 -2.04
CA ASP A 161 -4.89 -14.51 -0.88
C ASP A 161 -5.18 -15.63 0.13
N ARG A 162 -5.65 -16.81 -0.34
CA ARG A 162 -5.86 -18.00 0.51
C ARG A 162 -4.56 -18.48 1.18
N ALA A 163 -3.42 -18.36 0.52
CA ALA A 163 -2.12 -18.74 1.10
C ALA A 163 -1.68 -17.79 2.23
N SER A 164 -2.24 -16.59 2.28
CA SER A 164 -1.95 -15.55 3.29
C SER A 164 -3.13 -15.22 4.20
N ASP A 165 -4.20 -16.03 4.22
CA ASP A 165 -5.50 -15.68 4.81
C ASP A 165 -5.44 -15.23 6.29
N GLU A 166 -4.68 -15.98 7.12
CA GLU A 166 -4.50 -15.64 8.54
C GLU A 166 -3.73 -14.32 8.74
N GLU A 167 -2.68 -14.10 7.95
CA GLU A 167 -1.88 -12.88 7.99
C GLU A 167 -2.70 -11.68 7.50
N ARG A 168 -3.39 -11.85 6.38
CA ARG A 168 -4.29 -10.86 5.79
C ARG A 168 -5.35 -10.42 6.80
N SER A 169 -6.09 -11.37 7.38
CA SER A 169 -7.12 -11.09 8.38
C SER A 169 -6.58 -10.32 9.59
N ARG A 170 -5.38 -10.67 10.05
CA ARG A 170 -4.72 -9.95 11.16
C ARG A 170 -4.38 -8.51 10.78
N LEU A 171 -3.87 -8.28 9.57
CA LEU A 171 -3.48 -6.96 9.09
C LEU A 171 -4.71 -6.07 8.81
N GLU A 172 -5.79 -6.63 8.27
CA GLU A 172 -7.07 -5.92 8.12
C GLU A 172 -7.63 -5.50 9.48
N ALA A 173 -7.63 -6.40 10.47
CA ALA A 173 -8.03 -6.06 11.83
C ALA A 173 -7.15 -4.98 12.47
N LEU A 174 -5.84 -4.99 12.16
CA LEU A 174 -4.91 -3.95 12.60
C LEU A 174 -5.25 -2.59 11.96
N ALA A 175 -5.53 -2.56 10.66
CA ALA A 175 -5.94 -1.36 9.96
C ALA A 175 -7.23 -0.78 10.55
N GLU A 176 -8.26 -1.61 10.75
CA GLU A 176 -9.53 -1.16 11.33
C GLU A 176 -9.34 -0.60 12.76
N LYS A 177 -8.43 -1.18 13.55
CA LYS A 177 -8.07 -0.65 14.87
C LYS A 177 -7.40 0.73 14.76
N LEU A 178 -6.44 0.90 13.84
CA LEU A 178 -5.77 2.18 13.61
C LEU A 178 -6.77 3.24 13.13
N ILE A 179 -7.60 2.89 12.16
CA ILE A 179 -8.67 3.75 11.64
C ILE A 179 -9.60 4.19 12.78
N ALA A 180 -10.11 3.26 13.58
CA ALA A 180 -10.97 3.62 14.72
C ALA A 180 -10.27 4.47 15.80
N THR A 181 -8.94 4.42 15.89
CA THR A 181 -8.16 5.19 16.87
C THR A 181 -7.93 6.64 16.43
N TYR A 182 -7.85 6.88 15.12
CA TYR A 182 -7.46 8.17 14.54
C TYR A 182 -8.51 8.78 13.59
N ALA A 183 -9.70 8.19 13.46
CA ALA A 183 -10.85 8.71 12.71
C ALA A 183 -11.63 9.80 13.44
#